data_AF-A0A7W1VVN8-F1
#
_entry.id   AF-A0A7W1VVN8-F1
#
_cell.length_a   1.000
_cell.length_b   1.000
_cell.length_c   1.000
_cell.angle_alpha   90.00
_cell.angle_beta   90.00
_cell.angle_gamma   90.00
#
_symmetry.space_group_name_H-M   'P 1'
#
loop_
_entity.id
_entity.type
_entity.pdbx_description
1 polymer ?
#
loop_
_entity_poly.entity_id
_entity_poly.type
_entity_poly.pdbx_seq_one_letter_code
_entity_poly.pdbx_strand_id
1 'polypeptide(L)'
;MATPPRPAFEAAMATTLQKTCYHYLQHGLTHLLAPNQTEGDLLQAILNVQGAFEAVSKLQELKSAGWTAIVEDKHHDWSDARLLKALDEGKLKTVRYEQSKTSLLTRKGIPKDQQDMIQKLQRLRNSIAHLGLPQLPVTAREEITILTVRVLNEWVWEIRPKAKEGPYLQNQARMVLDGHLFQKLKSDPIYESEAMELAYEKGEKVRRCPECKVEAWAVLREDNDELFCFCCGYQAVSQMISFGNCPVCSEHDFLYDAMNWHGGNPVGGTCLDCWQHLEVRVCGWCNNVSINNRQQSCPGCNVPYQQPQQ
;
A
#
# COMPACT_ATOMS: atom_id res chain seq x y z
N MET A 1 -3.60 -10.03 -35.06
CA MET A 1 -2.47 -10.83 -34.58
C MET A 1 -1.97 -10.17 -33.30
N ALA A 2 -1.83 -10.89 -32.19
CA ALA A 2 -1.24 -10.33 -30.99
C ALA A 2 0.24 -10.03 -31.27
N THR A 3 0.67 -8.80 -31.03
CA THR A 3 2.07 -8.39 -31.19
C THR A 3 2.92 -9.20 -30.20
N PRO A 4 4.05 -9.78 -30.62
CA PRO A 4 4.87 -10.59 -29.73
C PRO A 4 5.36 -9.76 -28.52
N PRO A 5 5.45 -10.37 -27.34
CA PRO A 5 5.96 -9.70 -26.14
C PRO A 5 7.40 -9.22 -26.38
N ARG A 6 7.73 -8.06 -25.82
CA ARG A 6 9.05 -7.42 -25.97
C ARG A 6 9.67 -7.18 -24.59
N PRO A 7 10.20 -8.22 -23.92
CA PRO A 7 10.49 -8.18 -22.49
C PRO A 7 11.46 -7.07 -22.09
N ALA A 8 12.48 -6.80 -22.90
CA ALA A 8 13.46 -5.75 -22.60
C ALA A 8 12.83 -4.34 -22.66
N PHE A 9 12.00 -4.09 -23.67
CA PHE A 9 11.31 -2.81 -23.81
C PHE A 9 10.22 -2.63 -22.74
N GLU A 10 9.44 -3.67 -22.46
CA GLU A 10 8.41 -3.67 -21.42
C GLU A 10 9.02 -3.44 -20.03
N ALA A 11 10.15 -4.08 -19.71
CA ALA A 11 10.87 -3.86 -18.46
C ALA A 11 11.40 -2.42 -18.33
N ALA A 12 11.99 -1.87 -19.38
CA ALA A 12 12.46 -0.49 -19.40
C ALA A 12 11.30 0.51 -19.23
N MET A 13 10.19 0.28 -19.93
CA MET A 13 8.99 1.10 -19.84
C MET A 13 8.34 1.01 -18.46
N ALA A 14 8.25 -0.18 -17.87
CA ALA A 14 7.75 -0.37 -16.52
C ALA A 14 8.58 0.42 -15.50
N THR A 15 9.90 0.36 -15.61
CA THR A 15 10.83 1.12 -14.75
C THR A 15 10.62 2.63 -14.88
N THR A 16 10.50 3.14 -16.11
CA THR A 16 10.25 4.56 -16.37
C THR A 16 8.91 5.03 -15.81
N LEU A 17 7.84 4.26 -16.03
CA LEU A 17 6.50 4.57 -15.51
C LEU A 17 6.47 4.55 -13.98
N GLN A 18 7.10 3.56 -13.35
CA GLN A 18 7.20 3.46 -11.89
C GLN A 18 7.96 4.65 -11.30
N LYS A 19 9.13 4.98 -11.85
CA LYS A 19 9.91 6.14 -11.40
C LYS A 19 9.12 7.45 -11.56
N THR A 20 8.43 7.61 -12.68
CA THR A 20 7.60 8.79 -12.97
C THR A 20 6.43 8.90 -11.97
N CYS A 21 5.75 7.78 -11.69
CA CYS A 21 4.70 7.71 -10.68
C CYS A 21 5.21 8.15 -9.31
N TYR A 22 6.37 7.66 -8.88
CA TYR A 22 6.97 8.00 -7.58
C TYR A 22 7.35 9.47 -7.49
N HIS A 23 7.98 10.03 -8.53
CA HIS A 23 8.30 11.46 -8.57
C HIS A 23 7.03 12.31 -8.43
N TYR A 24 6.01 12.05 -9.27
CA TYR A 24 4.75 12.76 -9.20
C TYR A 24 4.11 12.65 -7.81
N LEU A 25 4.09 11.46 -7.22
CA LEU A 25 3.51 11.27 -5.91
C LEU A 25 4.26 12.04 -4.83
N GLN A 26 5.59 11.95 -4.79
CA GLN A 26 6.42 12.66 -3.82
C GLN A 26 6.23 14.18 -3.91
N HIS A 27 6.23 14.73 -5.12
CA HIS A 27 5.97 16.15 -5.35
C HIS A 27 4.55 16.53 -4.93
N GLY A 28 3.55 15.75 -5.31
CA GLY A 28 2.16 16.00 -4.94
C GLY A 28 1.96 16.04 -3.43
N LEU A 29 2.53 15.05 -2.71
CA LEU A 29 2.48 14.97 -1.26
C LEU A 29 3.26 16.09 -0.58
N THR A 30 4.41 16.50 -1.13
CA THR A 30 5.20 17.60 -0.57
C THR A 30 4.39 18.89 -0.50
N HIS A 31 3.63 19.19 -1.54
CA HIS A 31 2.73 20.35 -1.57
C HIS A 31 1.45 20.13 -0.75
N LEU A 32 0.89 18.91 -0.78
CA LEU A 32 -0.29 18.58 0.00
C LEU A 32 -0.07 18.72 1.52
N LEU A 33 1.16 18.43 1.96
CA LEU A 33 1.56 18.41 3.37
C LEU A 33 2.43 19.62 3.75
N ALA A 34 2.34 20.71 2.99
CA ALA A 34 3.03 21.95 3.30
C ALA A 34 2.45 22.57 4.58
N PRO A 35 3.27 22.97 5.58
CA PRO A 35 2.81 23.45 6.88
C PRO A 35 2.01 24.75 6.81
N ASN A 36 2.27 25.58 5.78
CA ASN A 36 1.51 26.78 5.45
C ASN A 36 0.99 26.65 4.02
N GLN A 37 0.23 25.59 3.75
CA GLN A 37 -0.28 25.28 2.42
C GLN A 37 -0.98 26.49 1.80
N THR A 38 -0.48 26.92 0.65
CA THR A 38 -1.10 27.94 -0.18
C THR A 38 -2.06 27.31 -1.19
N GLU A 39 -2.89 28.12 -1.84
CA GLU A 39 -3.68 27.64 -2.98
C GLU A 39 -2.76 27.10 -4.10
N GLY A 40 -1.60 27.74 -4.33
CA GLY A 40 -0.60 27.28 -5.28
C GLY A 40 -0.08 25.88 -4.97
N ASP A 41 0.16 25.58 -3.70
CA ASP A 41 0.53 24.22 -3.26
C ASP A 41 -0.58 23.21 -3.56
N LEU A 42 -1.83 23.56 -3.27
CA LEU A 42 -2.94 22.65 -3.53
C LEU A 42 -3.14 22.39 -5.03
N LEU A 43 -2.95 23.41 -5.88
CA LEU A 43 -2.93 23.24 -7.34
C LEU A 43 -1.82 22.28 -7.77
N GLN A 44 -0.60 22.44 -7.24
CA GLN A 44 0.50 21.52 -7.53
C GLN A 44 0.20 20.11 -7.04
N ALA A 45 -0.39 19.94 -5.85
CA ALA A 45 -0.79 18.65 -5.33
C ALA A 45 -1.76 17.94 -6.28
N ILE A 46 -2.80 18.64 -6.74
CA ILE A 46 -3.81 18.11 -7.67
C ILE A 46 -3.18 17.66 -8.99
N LEU A 47 -2.34 18.51 -9.59
CA LEU A 47 -1.68 18.20 -10.87
C LEU A 47 -0.77 16.98 -10.76
N ASN A 48 0.03 16.92 -9.69
CA ASN A 48 1.02 15.87 -9.50
C ASN A 48 0.36 14.53 -9.11
N VAL A 49 -0.64 14.52 -8.23
CA VAL A 49 -1.39 13.29 -7.89
C VAL A 49 -2.09 12.72 -9.12
N GLN A 50 -2.70 13.58 -9.96
CA GLN A 50 -3.27 13.13 -11.24
C GLN A 50 -2.21 12.55 -12.18
N GLY A 51 -1.01 13.14 -12.23
CA GLY A 51 0.12 12.59 -13.00
C GLY A 51 0.57 11.21 -12.50
N ALA A 52 0.61 11.02 -11.18
CA ALA A 52 0.89 9.72 -10.57
C ALA A 52 -0.16 8.67 -10.97
N PHE A 53 -1.45 9.05 -11.00
CA PHE A 53 -2.55 8.19 -11.46
C PHE A 53 -2.48 7.83 -12.94
N GLU A 54 -2.07 8.75 -13.79
CA GLU A 54 -1.84 8.44 -15.21
C GLU A 54 -0.66 7.47 -15.39
N ALA A 55 0.46 7.68 -14.67
CA ALA A 55 1.62 6.79 -14.76
C ALA A 55 1.30 5.37 -14.28
N VAL A 56 0.61 5.24 -13.15
CA VAL A 56 0.28 3.95 -12.56
C VAL A 56 -0.76 3.19 -13.37
N SER A 57 -1.75 3.89 -13.95
CA SER A 57 -2.74 3.26 -14.85
C SER A 57 -2.08 2.67 -16.09
N LYS A 58 -1.14 3.40 -16.71
CA LYS A 58 -0.36 2.86 -17.84
C LYS A 58 0.51 1.68 -17.43
N LEU A 59 1.08 1.69 -16.23
CA LEU A 59 1.87 0.56 -15.72
C LEU A 59 1.01 -0.70 -15.53
N GLN A 60 -0.24 -0.55 -15.06
CA GLN A 60 -1.17 -1.67 -14.96
C GLN A 60 -1.61 -2.19 -16.33
N GLU A 61 -1.87 -1.30 -17.29
CA GLU A 61 -2.17 -1.68 -18.68
C GLU A 61 -0.99 -2.41 -19.33
N LEU A 62 0.24 -1.94 -19.11
CA LEU A 62 1.45 -2.62 -19.57
C LEU A 62 1.54 -4.05 -19.03
N LYS A 63 1.27 -4.25 -17.73
CA LYS A 63 1.32 -5.58 -17.09
C LYS A 63 0.22 -6.53 -17.59
N SER A 64 -0.96 -5.99 -17.90
CA SER A 64 -2.14 -6.81 -18.24
C SER A 64 -2.32 -7.04 -19.74
N ALA A 65 -1.95 -6.08 -20.57
CA ALA A 65 -2.21 -6.07 -22.01
C ALA A 65 -0.96 -5.83 -22.88
N GLY A 66 0.21 -5.64 -22.26
CA GLY A 66 1.48 -5.45 -22.96
C GLY A 66 1.68 -4.03 -23.49
N TRP A 67 2.87 -3.78 -24.04
CA TRP A 67 3.29 -2.43 -24.45
C TRP A 67 2.40 -1.78 -25.53
N THR A 68 1.79 -2.56 -26.41
CA THR A 68 0.93 -2.01 -27.47
C THR A 68 -0.33 -1.35 -26.95
N ALA A 69 -0.76 -1.70 -25.73
CA ALA A 69 -1.90 -1.05 -25.08
C ALA A 69 -1.60 0.39 -24.64
N ILE A 70 -0.32 0.76 -24.53
CA ILE A 70 0.08 2.07 -24.02
C ILE A 70 0.86 2.92 -25.03
N VAL A 71 1.38 2.34 -26.10
CA VAL A 71 2.09 3.06 -27.16
C VAL A 71 1.16 3.33 -28.35
N GLU A 72 1.22 4.52 -28.95
CA GLU A 72 0.41 4.83 -30.14
C GLU A 72 0.72 3.88 -31.32
N ASP A 73 -0.32 3.45 -32.04
CA ASP A 73 -0.26 2.46 -33.14
C ASP A 73 0.84 2.70 -34.17
N LYS A 74 1.12 3.96 -34.50
CA LYS A 74 2.16 4.35 -35.47
C LYS A 74 3.59 3.92 -35.08
N HIS A 75 3.79 3.49 -33.83
CA HIS A 75 5.06 3.02 -33.31
C HIS A 75 5.11 1.49 -33.19
N HIS A 76 4.02 0.76 -33.49
CA HIS A 76 3.94 -0.68 -33.26
C HIS A 76 4.90 -1.49 -34.15
N ASP A 77 5.22 -0.96 -35.34
CA ASP A 77 6.15 -1.58 -36.29
C ASP A 77 7.62 -1.20 -36.03
N TRP A 78 7.92 -0.42 -35.00
CA TRP A 78 9.31 -0.04 -34.69
C TRP A 78 10.07 -1.23 -34.10
N SER A 79 11.39 -1.29 -34.35
CA SER A 79 12.26 -2.27 -33.71
C SER A 79 12.49 -1.94 -32.23
N ASP A 80 12.87 -2.94 -31.42
CA ASP A 80 13.16 -2.76 -29.98
C ASP A 80 14.19 -1.67 -29.74
N ALA A 81 15.29 -1.66 -30.52
CA ALA A 81 16.33 -0.65 -30.42
C ALA A 81 15.77 0.77 -30.66
N ARG A 82 14.85 0.92 -31.61
CA ARG A 82 14.21 2.21 -31.90
C ARG A 82 13.24 2.62 -30.80
N LEU A 83 12.45 1.69 -30.28
CA LEU A 83 11.52 1.92 -29.18
C LEU A 83 12.25 2.33 -27.89
N LEU A 84 13.32 1.61 -27.52
CA LEU A 84 14.16 1.92 -26.37
C LEU A 84 14.81 3.29 -26.50
N LYS A 85 15.37 3.63 -27.66
CA LYS A 85 15.94 4.95 -27.93
C LYS A 85 14.89 6.06 -27.81
N ALA A 86 13.70 5.85 -28.38
CA ALA A 86 12.63 6.85 -28.29
C ALA A 86 12.07 7.02 -26.87
N LEU A 87 12.07 5.95 -26.07
CA LEU A 87 11.73 6.00 -24.65
C LEU A 87 12.74 6.83 -23.86
N ASP A 88 14.03 6.56 -24.05
CA ASP A 88 15.14 7.27 -23.39
C ASP A 88 15.16 8.77 -23.75
N GLU A 89 14.93 9.10 -25.02
CA GLU A 89 14.87 10.48 -25.50
C GLU A 89 13.54 11.21 -25.16
N GLY A 90 12.58 10.55 -24.51
CA GLY A 90 11.26 11.12 -24.20
C GLY A 90 10.41 11.45 -25.44
N LYS A 91 10.69 10.81 -26.58
CA LYS A 91 10.01 11.05 -27.87
C LYS A 91 8.91 10.02 -28.18
N LEU A 92 8.81 8.98 -27.38
CA LEU A 92 7.78 7.96 -27.54
C LEU A 92 6.41 8.51 -27.11
N LYS A 93 5.45 8.52 -28.04
CA LYS A 93 4.08 8.95 -27.72
C LYS A 93 3.27 7.77 -27.19
N THR A 94 2.60 8.01 -26.06
CA THR A 94 1.66 7.05 -25.47
C THR A 94 0.24 7.37 -25.88
N VAL A 95 -0.64 6.37 -25.77
CA VAL A 95 -2.09 6.56 -25.83
C VAL A 95 -2.54 7.63 -24.82
N ARG A 96 -3.72 8.22 -25.07
CA ARG A 96 -4.27 9.27 -24.20
C ARG A 96 -4.70 8.67 -22.87
N TYR A 97 -4.57 9.44 -21.79
CA TYR A 97 -5.03 9.04 -20.45
C TYR A 97 -6.45 8.46 -20.44
N GLU A 98 -7.38 9.05 -21.19
CA GLU A 98 -8.78 8.60 -21.22
C GLU A 98 -8.92 7.13 -21.71
N GLN A 99 -8.05 6.69 -22.62
CA GLN A 99 -8.03 5.33 -23.13
C GLN A 99 -7.52 4.36 -22.05
N SER A 100 -6.41 4.69 -21.38
CA SER A 100 -5.86 3.91 -20.27
C SER A 100 -6.82 3.85 -19.08
N LYS A 101 -7.44 4.98 -18.72
CA LYS A 101 -8.42 5.08 -17.64
C LYS A 101 -9.65 4.22 -17.90
N THR A 102 -10.22 4.29 -19.10
CA THR A 102 -11.44 3.51 -19.44
C THR A 102 -11.18 2.01 -19.36
N SER A 103 -10.05 1.55 -19.89
CA SER A 103 -9.65 0.14 -19.82
C SER A 103 -9.50 -0.31 -18.36
N LEU A 104 -8.86 0.53 -17.53
CA LEU A 104 -8.64 0.23 -16.12
C LEU A 104 -9.93 0.20 -15.30
N LEU A 105 -10.83 1.17 -15.47
CA LEU A 105 -12.13 1.23 -14.77
C LEU A 105 -13.04 0.05 -15.12
N THR A 106 -12.96 -0.47 -16.35
CA THR A 106 -13.82 -1.57 -16.81
C THR A 106 -13.27 -2.96 -16.49
N ARG A 107 -11.95 -3.15 -16.44
CA ARG A 107 -11.34 -4.48 -16.26
C ARG A 107 -11.14 -4.92 -14.82
N LYS A 108 -10.92 -3.98 -13.90
CA LYS A 108 -10.49 -4.29 -12.52
C LYS A 108 -11.62 -4.38 -11.49
N GLY A 109 -12.87 -4.09 -11.88
CA GLY A 109 -13.98 -4.06 -10.92
C GLY A 109 -13.82 -2.96 -9.86
N ILE A 110 -13.16 -1.84 -10.21
CA ILE A 110 -12.95 -0.72 -9.31
C ILE A 110 -14.30 -0.24 -8.77
N PRO A 111 -14.49 -0.15 -7.44
CA PRO A 111 -15.73 0.31 -6.84
C PRO A 111 -16.18 1.66 -7.39
N LYS A 112 -17.49 1.82 -7.58
CA LYS A 112 -18.08 3.01 -8.24
C LYS A 112 -17.67 4.32 -7.56
N ASP A 113 -17.61 4.34 -6.24
CA ASP A 113 -17.15 5.47 -5.43
C ASP A 113 -15.72 5.89 -5.82
N GLN A 114 -14.80 4.93 -6.00
CA GLN A 114 -13.44 5.20 -6.46
C GLN A 114 -13.41 5.74 -7.89
N GLN A 115 -14.25 5.21 -8.78
CA GLN A 115 -14.38 5.73 -10.14
C GLN A 115 -14.85 7.20 -10.13
N ASP A 116 -15.86 7.50 -9.30
CA ASP A 116 -16.42 8.83 -9.15
C ASP A 116 -15.37 9.82 -8.60
N MET A 117 -14.55 9.37 -7.66
CA MET A 117 -13.42 10.18 -7.13
C MET A 117 -12.37 10.47 -8.21
N ILE A 118 -11.96 9.48 -9.01
CA ILE A 118 -11.01 9.68 -10.13
C ILE A 118 -11.58 10.68 -11.14
N GLN A 119 -12.87 10.58 -11.46
CA GLN A 119 -13.54 11.52 -12.36
C GLN A 119 -13.63 12.93 -11.78
N LYS A 120 -13.90 13.07 -10.47
CA LYS A 120 -13.86 14.38 -9.79
C LYS A 120 -12.47 15.00 -9.89
N LEU A 121 -11.40 14.25 -9.64
CA LEU A 121 -10.04 14.75 -9.75
C LEU A 121 -9.71 15.22 -11.17
N GLN A 122 -10.08 14.42 -12.18
CA GLN A 122 -9.85 14.80 -13.57
C GLN A 122 -10.60 16.08 -13.95
N ARG A 123 -11.85 16.24 -13.49
CA ARG A 123 -12.61 17.48 -13.68
C ARG A 123 -11.91 18.66 -13.01
N LEU A 124 -11.49 18.50 -11.76
CA LEU A 124 -10.78 19.55 -11.01
C LEU A 124 -9.47 19.94 -11.70
N ARG A 125 -8.65 18.96 -12.10
CA ARG A 125 -7.41 19.17 -12.86
C ARG A 125 -7.66 19.89 -14.17
N ASN A 126 -8.70 19.51 -14.92
CA ASN A 126 -9.00 20.15 -16.20
C ASN A 126 -9.44 21.60 -16.02
N SER A 127 -10.26 21.87 -15.01
CA SER A 127 -10.66 23.23 -14.68
C SER A 127 -9.47 24.10 -14.25
N ILE A 128 -8.53 23.54 -13.47
CA ILE A 128 -7.28 24.22 -13.10
C ILE A 128 -6.40 24.48 -14.34
N ALA A 129 -6.08 23.42 -15.09
CA ALA A 129 -5.06 23.46 -16.13
C ALA A 129 -5.50 24.20 -17.39
N HIS A 130 -6.80 24.20 -17.71
CA HIS A 130 -7.31 24.72 -18.98
C HIS A 130 -8.23 25.92 -18.85
N LEU A 131 -8.89 26.09 -17.70
CA LEU A 131 -9.88 27.16 -17.50
C LEU A 131 -9.44 28.20 -16.47
N GLY A 132 -8.41 27.93 -15.67
CA GLY A 132 -7.92 28.84 -14.64
C GLY A 132 -8.99 29.14 -13.60
N LEU A 133 -9.36 28.13 -12.80
CA LEU A 133 -10.35 28.30 -11.73
C LEU A 133 -10.02 29.53 -10.86
N PRO A 134 -11.00 30.43 -10.63
CA PRO A 134 -10.76 31.66 -9.87
C PRO A 134 -10.51 31.39 -8.39
N GLN A 135 -11.01 30.27 -7.87
CA GLN A 135 -10.72 29.75 -6.53
C GLN A 135 -10.91 28.23 -6.53
N LEU A 136 -10.10 27.53 -5.75
CA LEU A 136 -10.33 26.11 -5.49
C LEU A 136 -11.55 25.86 -4.58
N PRO A 137 -12.25 24.72 -4.74
CA PRO A 137 -13.25 24.27 -3.78
C PRO A 137 -12.63 24.12 -2.39
N VAL A 138 -13.38 24.50 -1.34
CA VAL A 138 -12.93 24.40 0.06
C VAL A 138 -12.59 22.93 0.44
N THR A 139 -13.27 21.97 -0.18
CA THR A 139 -13.07 20.53 0.04
C THR A 139 -11.89 19.93 -0.73
N ALA A 140 -11.22 20.69 -1.60
CA ALA A 140 -10.23 20.14 -2.51
C ALA A 140 -9.05 19.46 -1.80
N ARG A 141 -8.62 19.98 -0.64
CA ARG A 141 -7.57 19.36 0.19
C ARG A 141 -8.00 18.01 0.75
N GLU A 142 -9.22 17.92 1.26
CA GLU A 142 -9.75 16.67 1.80
C GLU A 142 -9.91 15.64 0.67
N GLU A 143 -10.55 16.04 -0.44
CA GLU A 143 -10.78 15.17 -1.60
C GLU A 143 -9.48 14.62 -2.19
N ILE A 144 -8.44 15.46 -2.36
CA ILE A 144 -7.13 15.00 -2.88
C ILE A 144 -6.43 14.07 -1.88
N THR A 145 -6.61 14.28 -0.57
CA THR A 145 -6.02 13.42 0.46
C THR A 145 -6.70 12.05 0.46
N ILE A 146 -8.03 12.01 0.43
CA ILE A 146 -8.82 10.78 0.34
C ILE A 146 -8.45 9.99 -0.91
N LEU A 147 -8.41 10.68 -2.05
CA LEU A 147 -7.98 10.10 -3.32
C LEU A 147 -6.58 9.53 -3.24
N THR A 148 -5.66 10.27 -2.63
CA THR A 148 -4.29 9.80 -2.43
C THR A 148 -4.30 8.55 -1.58
N VAL A 149 -5.02 8.49 -0.46
CA VAL A 149 -5.08 7.29 0.39
C VAL A 149 -5.65 6.10 -0.39
N ARG A 150 -6.86 6.23 -0.95
CA ARG A 150 -7.56 5.12 -1.60
C ARG A 150 -6.81 4.65 -2.84
N VAL A 151 -6.44 5.57 -3.72
CA VAL A 151 -5.79 5.18 -4.98
C VAL A 151 -4.34 4.80 -4.76
N LEU A 152 -3.62 5.37 -3.79
CA LEU A 152 -2.34 4.79 -3.40
C LEU A 152 -2.58 3.36 -3.00
N ASN A 153 -3.39 3.10 -1.95
CA ASN A 153 -3.70 1.79 -1.36
C ASN A 153 -4.11 0.71 -2.38
N GLU A 154 -4.82 1.10 -3.44
CA GLU A 154 -5.15 0.20 -4.54
C GLU A 154 -3.99 0.07 -5.54
N TRP A 155 -3.48 1.17 -6.08
CA TRP A 155 -2.73 1.11 -7.35
C TRP A 155 -1.22 1.06 -7.19
N VAL A 156 -0.64 1.85 -6.29
CA VAL A 156 0.81 1.82 -6.03
C VAL A 156 1.21 0.49 -5.40
N TRP A 157 0.27 -0.16 -4.73
CA TRP A 157 0.50 -1.33 -3.94
C TRP A 157 0.11 -2.65 -4.61
N GLU A 158 -0.71 -2.65 -5.66
CA GLU A 158 -0.92 -3.83 -6.52
C GLU A 158 0.30 -4.15 -7.40
N ILE A 159 1.23 -3.20 -7.56
CA ILE A 159 2.43 -3.38 -8.38
C ILE A 159 3.52 -4.17 -7.62
N ARG A 160 3.25 -4.55 -6.37
CA ARG A 160 4.20 -5.15 -5.43
C ARG A 160 4.65 -6.56 -5.83
N PRO A 161 5.93 -6.91 -5.58
CA PRO A 161 6.31 -8.29 -5.31
C PRO A 161 5.51 -8.75 -4.08
N LYS A 162 4.90 -9.93 -4.13
CA LYS A 162 4.19 -10.46 -2.96
C LYS A 162 5.18 -10.61 -1.79
N ALA A 163 4.73 -10.58 -0.53
CA ALA A 163 5.64 -10.72 0.61
C ALA A 163 6.48 -12.02 0.53
N LYS A 164 6.00 -13.01 -0.23
CA LYS A 164 6.70 -14.25 -0.60
C LYS A 164 7.98 -14.06 -1.45
N GLU A 165 8.22 -12.87 -2.02
CA GLU A 165 9.29 -12.59 -2.99
C GLU A 165 10.37 -11.63 -2.45
N GLY A 166 10.29 -11.19 -1.18
CA GLY A 166 11.28 -10.30 -0.55
C GLY A 166 11.41 -10.52 0.96
N PRO A 167 12.23 -9.72 1.69
CA PRO A 167 12.35 -9.83 3.14
C PRO A 167 10.99 -9.74 3.83
N TYR A 168 10.74 -10.62 4.80
CA TYR A 168 9.42 -10.91 5.39
C TYR A 168 8.72 -9.73 6.10
N LEU A 169 9.44 -8.64 6.35
CA LEU A 169 8.95 -7.40 6.94
C LEU A 169 9.36 -6.23 6.05
N GLN A 170 8.40 -5.58 5.39
CA GLN A 170 8.67 -4.44 4.52
C GLN A 170 7.68 -3.31 4.81
N ASN A 171 8.22 -2.09 4.93
CA ASN A 171 7.45 -0.85 4.94
C ASN A 171 7.61 -0.21 3.57
N GLN A 172 6.64 -0.44 2.68
CA GLN A 172 6.81 0.01 1.29
C GLN A 172 6.49 1.50 1.11
N ALA A 173 5.78 2.14 2.05
CA ALA A 173 5.65 3.60 2.02
C ALA A 173 7.03 4.26 2.09
N ARG A 174 7.96 3.70 2.88
CA ARG A 174 9.36 4.15 2.94
C ARG A 174 10.19 3.86 1.69
N MET A 175 9.75 2.94 0.82
CA MET A 175 10.42 2.69 -0.46
C MET A 175 10.02 3.70 -1.52
N VAL A 176 8.82 4.27 -1.40
CA VAL A 176 8.26 5.24 -2.35
C VAL A 176 8.41 6.68 -1.86
N LEU A 177 8.33 6.90 -0.55
CA LEU A 177 8.40 8.21 0.09
C LEU A 177 9.70 8.29 0.89
N ASP A 178 10.35 9.45 0.86
CA ASP A 178 11.41 9.70 1.82
C ASP A 178 10.85 9.65 3.26
N GLY A 179 11.72 9.34 4.22
CA GLY A 179 11.29 9.11 5.60
C GLY A 179 10.61 10.32 6.25
N HIS A 180 10.96 11.55 5.85
CA HIS A 180 10.39 12.76 6.41
C HIS A 180 9.00 13.05 5.82
N LEU A 181 8.84 12.92 4.51
CA LEU A 181 7.54 13.05 3.84
C LEU A 181 6.57 11.97 4.35
N PHE A 182 7.07 10.75 4.56
CA PHE A 182 6.28 9.68 5.15
C PHE A 182 5.81 9.99 6.58
N GLN A 183 6.66 10.56 7.45
CA GLN A 183 6.22 10.97 8.78
C GLN A 183 5.14 12.06 8.71
N LYS A 184 5.31 13.06 7.82
CA LYS A 184 4.30 14.10 7.63
C LYS A 184 2.96 13.53 7.19
N LEU A 185 2.97 12.60 6.24
CA LEU A 185 1.76 11.97 5.73
C LEU A 185 1.03 11.21 6.83
N LYS A 186 1.76 10.40 7.61
CA LYS A 186 1.20 9.66 8.74
C LYS A 186 0.62 10.59 9.82
N SER A 187 1.21 11.75 10.03
CA SER A 187 0.72 12.74 10.99
C SER A 187 -0.47 13.57 10.47
N ASP A 188 -0.91 13.37 9.22
CA ASP A 188 -2.09 14.03 8.69
C ASP A 188 -3.38 13.31 9.17
N PRO A 189 -4.29 13.98 9.90
CA PRO A 189 -5.48 13.33 10.45
C PRO A 189 -6.45 12.79 9.39
N ILE A 190 -6.55 13.45 8.23
CA ILE A 190 -7.42 12.99 7.14
C ILE A 190 -6.84 11.73 6.52
N TYR A 191 -5.52 11.72 6.32
CA TYR A 191 -4.81 10.52 5.85
C TYR A 191 -4.98 9.33 6.81
N GLU A 192 -4.80 9.56 8.11
CA GLU A 192 -4.93 8.53 9.14
C GLU A 192 -6.37 7.96 9.17
N SER A 193 -7.37 8.84 9.23
CA SER A 193 -8.79 8.46 9.28
C SER A 193 -9.19 7.63 8.07
N GLU A 194 -8.83 8.08 6.87
CA GLU A 194 -9.17 7.38 5.63
C GLU A 194 -8.46 6.02 5.53
N ALA A 195 -7.22 5.92 6.00
CA ALA A 195 -6.49 4.65 6.02
C ALA A 195 -7.13 3.64 7.00
N MET A 196 -7.66 4.12 8.13
CA MET A 196 -8.43 3.29 9.06
C MET A 196 -9.74 2.81 8.44
N GLU A 197 -10.52 3.72 7.85
CA GLU A 197 -11.79 3.38 7.18
C GLU A 197 -11.57 2.32 6.11
N LEU A 198 -10.57 2.49 5.25
CA LEU A 198 -10.24 1.52 4.21
C LEU A 198 -9.83 0.15 4.78
N ALA A 199 -9.13 0.12 5.91
CA ALA A 199 -8.79 -1.12 6.60
C ALA A 199 -10.03 -1.84 7.13
N TYR A 200 -11.02 -1.11 7.64
CA TYR A 200 -12.30 -1.67 8.09
C TYR A 200 -13.21 -2.12 6.94
N GLU A 201 -13.19 -1.40 5.81
CA GLU A 201 -13.93 -1.79 4.61
C GLU A 201 -13.43 -3.13 4.04
N LYS A 202 -12.10 -3.28 3.93
CA LYS A 202 -11.45 -4.41 3.23
C LYS A 202 -10.99 -5.54 4.13
N GLY A 203 -10.70 -5.24 5.38
CA GLY A 203 -10.14 -6.18 6.35
C GLY A 203 -11.20 -7.12 6.92
N GLU A 204 -10.77 -8.31 7.31
CA GLU A 204 -11.58 -9.17 8.20
C GLU A 204 -11.41 -8.77 9.66
N LYS A 205 -10.15 -8.60 10.09
CA LYS A 205 -9.79 -8.17 11.44
C LYS A 205 -8.73 -7.09 11.37
N VAL A 206 -9.11 -5.88 11.77
CA VAL A 206 -8.25 -4.70 11.82
C VAL A 206 -7.56 -4.62 13.18
N ARG A 207 -6.30 -4.20 13.16
CA ARG A 207 -5.43 -4.08 14.32
C ARG A 207 -4.58 -2.82 14.20
N ARG A 208 -3.99 -2.43 15.32
CA ARG A 208 -2.96 -1.41 15.35
C ARG A 208 -1.66 -1.91 14.71
N CYS A 209 -1.12 -1.13 13.78
CA CYS A 209 0.12 -1.47 13.11
C CYS A 209 1.33 -1.30 14.05
N PRO A 210 2.24 -2.29 14.15
CA PRO A 210 3.42 -2.18 15.00
C PRO A 210 4.41 -1.09 14.55
N GLU A 211 4.41 -0.73 13.26
CA GLU A 211 5.32 0.26 12.68
C GLU A 211 4.78 1.70 12.81
N CYS A 212 3.52 1.91 12.41
CA CYS A 212 2.94 3.25 12.35
C CYS A 212 2.02 3.61 13.52
N LYS A 213 1.61 2.62 14.32
CA LYS A 213 0.70 2.77 15.46
C LYS A 213 -0.74 3.18 15.11
N VAL A 214 -1.07 3.23 13.82
CA VAL A 214 -2.43 3.48 13.34
C VAL A 214 -3.19 2.15 13.26
N GLU A 215 -4.48 2.17 13.61
CA GLU A 215 -5.40 1.04 13.53
C GLU A 215 -5.85 0.77 12.10
N ALA A 216 -4.88 0.43 11.25
CA ALA A 216 -5.08 0.21 9.83
C ALA A 216 -4.38 -1.06 9.33
N TRP A 217 -4.02 -1.99 10.24
CA TRP A 217 -3.32 -3.22 9.90
C TRP A 217 -4.29 -4.40 9.87
N ALA A 218 -4.60 -4.92 8.68
CA ALA A 218 -5.65 -5.90 8.50
C ALA A 218 -5.22 -7.09 7.65
N VAL A 219 -5.87 -8.23 7.88
CA VAL A 219 -5.83 -9.38 6.97
C VAL A 219 -6.75 -9.07 5.79
N LEU A 220 -6.23 -9.12 4.57
CA LEU A 220 -7.00 -8.88 3.36
C LEU A 220 -7.90 -10.09 3.08
N ARG A 221 -9.20 -9.86 2.83
CA ARG A 221 -10.20 -10.92 2.53
C ARG A 221 -9.86 -11.78 1.31
N GLU A 222 -9.09 -11.23 0.38
CA GLU A 222 -8.75 -11.89 -0.89
C GLU A 222 -7.40 -12.63 -0.84
N ASP A 223 -6.52 -12.25 0.09
CA ASP A 223 -5.18 -12.82 0.28
C ASP A 223 -5.08 -13.38 1.71
N ASN A 224 -5.60 -14.59 1.91
CA ASN A 224 -5.80 -15.27 3.21
C ASN A 224 -4.59 -15.40 4.14
N ASP A 225 -3.39 -14.95 3.75
CA ASP A 225 -2.15 -15.16 4.50
C ASP A 225 -1.28 -13.91 4.70
N GLU A 226 -1.73 -12.71 4.32
CA GLU A 226 -0.91 -11.49 4.45
C GLU A 226 -1.63 -10.39 5.27
N LEU A 227 -0.93 -9.91 6.31
CA LEU A 227 -1.33 -8.73 7.08
C LEU A 227 -0.76 -7.49 6.41
N PHE A 228 -1.62 -6.53 6.10
CA PHE A 228 -1.25 -5.30 5.41
C PHE A 228 -1.73 -4.05 6.12
N CYS A 229 -0.84 -3.05 6.25
CA CYS A 229 -1.19 -1.77 6.84
C CYS A 229 -1.53 -0.72 5.77
N PHE A 230 -2.78 -0.30 5.75
CA PHE A 230 -3.29 0.71 4.81
C PHE A 230 -2.75 2.14 5.06
N CYS A 231 -2.12 2.37 6.23
CA CYS A 231 -1.52 3.67 6.57
C CYS A 231 -0.02 3.74 6.22
N CYS A 232 0.77 2.71 6.51
CA CYS A 232 2.23 2.77 6.31
C CYS A 232 2.79 1.74 5.36
N GLY A 233 1.96 0.84 4.87
CA GLY A 233 2.43 -0.17 3.95
C GLY A 233 3.08 -1.38 4.60
N TYR A 234 3.15 -1.44 5.92
CA TYR A 234 3.79 -2.54 6.65
C TYR A 234 3.10 -3.86 6.31
N GLN A 235 3.89 -4.82 5.85
CA GLN A 235 3.46 -6.17 5.49
C GLN A 235 4.09 -7.20 6.42
N ALA A 236 3.31 -8.22 6.75
CA ALA A 236 3.81 -9.44 7.36
C ALA A 236 2.99 -10.65 6.92
N VAL A 237 3.63 -11.82 6.89
CA VAL A 237 2.95 -13.08 6.62
C VAL A 237 2.23 -13.53 7.89
N SER A 238 0.93 -13.82 7.78
CA SER A 238 0.08 -14.21 8.91
C SER A 238 0.61 -15.44 9.64
N GLN A 239 1.22 -16.38 8.92
CA GLN A 239 1.78 -17.62 9.46
C GLN A 239 2.96 -17.39 10.40
N MET A 240 3.65 -16.26 10.28
CA MET A 240 4.79 -15.92 11.14
C MET A 240 4.38 -15.23 12.43
N ILE A 241 3.11 -14.86 12.53
CA ILE A 241 2.62 -13.96 13.54
C ILE A 241 1.43 -14.59 14.22
N SER A 242 1.44 -14.58 15.54
CA SER A 242 0.27 -14.96 16.32
C SER A 242 -0.13 -13.86 17.29
N PHE A 243 -1.40 -13.90 17.67
CA PHE A 243 -2.03 -12.90 18.50
C PHE A 243 -2.60 -13.56 19.77
N GLY A 244 -2.50 -12.86 20.90
CA GLY A 244 -3.14 -13.24 22.16
C GLY A 244 -3.68 -12.01 22.89
N ASN A 245 -4.36 -12.17 24.03
CA ASN A 245 -4.85 -11.03 24.79
C ASN A 245 -3.75 -10.44 25.66
N CYS A 246 -3.52 -9.12 25.61
CA CYS A 246 -2.57 -8.48 26.52
C CYS A 246 -3.07 -8.55 27.97
N PRO A 247 -2.27 -9.01 28.95
CA PRO A 247 -2.70 -9.12 30.34
C PRO A 247 -2.66 -7.77 31.10
N VAL A 248 -2.07 -6.73 30.49
CA VAL A 248 -1.93 -5.40 31.10
C VAL A 248 -3.14 -4.53 30.77
N CYS A 249 -3.54 -4.47 29.51
CA CYS A 249 -4.66 -3.66 29.05
C CYS A 249 -5.92 -4.47 28.71
N SER A 250 -5.86 -5.80 28.75
CA SER A 250 -6.99 -6.76 28.67
C SER A 250 -7.88 -6.73 27.43
N GLU A 251 -7.74 -5.74 26.54
CA GLU A 251 -8.70 -5.50 25.48
C GLU A 251 -8.22 -5.91 24.07
N HIS A 252 -6.91 -6.07 23.83
CA HIS A 252 -6.40 -6.17 22.45
C HIS A 252 -5.17 -7.08 22.25
N ASP A 253 -4.89 -7.28 20.95
CA ASP A 253 -3.95 -8.26 20.40
C ASP A 253 -2.47 -7.96 20.78
N PHE A 254 -1.89 -8.88 21.55
CA PHE A 254 -0.47 -9.03 21.79
C PHE A 254 0.16 -9.82 20.64
N LEU A 255 1.14 -9.21 19.97
CA LEU A 255 1.84 -9.75 18.81
C LEU A 255 3.06 -10.57 19.24
N TYR A 256 3.21 -11.80 18.76
CA TYR A 256 4.43 -12.60 18.95
C TYR A 256 4.82 -13.42 17.72
N ASP A 257 6.11 -13.77 17.68
CA ASP A 257 6.71 -14.60 16.64
C ASP A 257 6.23 -16.06 16.77
N ALA A 258 5.41 -16.51 15.82
CA ALA A 258 4.86 -17.85 15.82
C ALA A 258 5.88 -18.91 15.35
N MET A 259 6.91 -18.51 14.60
CA MET A 259 7.89 -19.42 14.01
C MET A 259 8.99 -19.81 14.99
N ASN A 260 9.38 -18.89 15.87
CA ASN A 260 10.38 -19.15 16.90
C ASN A 260 9.82 -19.89 18.14
N TRP A 261 8.59 -20.38 18.05
CA TRP A 261 8.01 -21.28 19.03
C TRP A 261 8.65 -22.67 18.94
N HIS A 262 9.74 -22.89 19.68
CA HIS A 262 10.36 -24.20 19.84
C HIS A 262 10.36 -24.64 21.30
N GLY A 263 9.31 -25.36 21.69
CA GLY A 263 9.35 -26.27 22.86
C GLY A 263 9.50 -25.61 24.23
N GLY A 264 8.65 -24.64 24.57
CA GLY A 264 8.56 -24.12 25.95
C GLY A 264 9.42 -22.90 26.25
N ASN A 265 10.30 -22.51 25.32
CA ASN A 265 11.07 -21.28 25.45
C ASN A 265 10.13 -20.06 25.35
N PRO A 266 10.28 -19.08 26.26
CA PRO A 266 9.55 -17.84 26.15
C PRO A 266 9.91 -17.14 24.84
N VAL A 267 8.90 -16.74 24.08
CA VAL A 267 9.04 -15.92 22.88
C VAL A 267 8.68 -14.49 23.26
N GLY A 268 9.52 -13.54 22.86
CA GLY A 268 9.24 -12.13 23.04
C GLY A 268 8.08 -11.68 22.15
N GLY A 269 7.23 -10.82 22.68
CA GLY A 269 6.21 -10.16 21.90
C GLY A 269 5.88 -8.78 22.45
N THR A 270 5.00 -8.07 21.73
CA THR A 270 4.66 -6.68 22.03
C THR A 270 3.16 -6.49 21.99
N CYS A 271 2.60 -5.84 23.01
CA CYS A 271 1.22 -5.39 22.95
C CYS A 271 1.10 -4.24 21.97
N LEU A 272 0.16 -4.32 21.02
CA LEU A 272 -0.01 -3.30 20.00
C LEU A 272 -0.60 -1.99 20.53
N ASP A 273 -1.16 -1.96 21.75
CA ASP A 273 -1.74 -0.75 22.34
C ASP A 273 -0.86 -0.10 23.41
N CYS A 274 -0.55 -0.85 24.47
CA CYS A 274 0.23 -0.33 25.59
C CYS A 274 1.75 -0.41 25.34
N TRP A 275 2.16 -1.02 24.23
CA TRP A 275 3.56 -1.18 23.81
C TRP A 275 4.47 -1.87 24.82
N GLN A 276 3.88 -2.56 25.81
CA GLN A 276 4.63 -3.37 26.75
C GLN A 276 5.19 -4.60 26.04
N HIS A 277 6.48 -4.85 26.27
CA HIS A 277 7.15 -6.06 25.85
C HIS A 277 6.92 -7.14 26.91
N LEU A 278 6.40 -8.29 26.49
CA LEU A 278 6.09 -9.40 27.38
C LEU A 278 6.67 -10.68 26.79
N GLU A 279 6.86 -11.67 27.64
CA GLU A 279 7.28 -13.00 27.24
C GLU A 279 6.08 -13.94 27.21
N VAL A 280 6.02 -14.77 26.17
CA VAL A 280 4.93 -15.70 25.93
C VAL A 280 5.42 -17.12 25.86
N ARG A 281 4.70 -18.00 26.55
CA ARG A 281 4.84 -19.44 26.44
C ARG A 281 3.56 -20.02 25.85
N VAL A 282 3.66 -20.55 24.64
CA VAL A 282 2.62 -21.38 24.05
C VAL A 282 2.72 -22.80 24.64
N CYS A 283 1.69 -23.61 24.61
CA CYS A 283 1.79 -25.01 25.04
C CYS A 283 1.99 -25.89 23.82
N GLY A 284 3.06 -26.71 23.77
CA GLY A 284 3.28 -27.63 22.65
C GLY A 284 2.22 -28.75 22.53
N TRP A 285 1.36 -28.94 23.53
CA TRP A 285 0.35 -29.99 23.58
C TRP A 285 -1.05 -29.51 23.23
N CYS A 286 -1.44 -28.32 23.69
CA CYS A 286 -2.79 -27.77 23.49
C CYS A 286 -2.81 -26.37 22.86
N ASN A 287 -1.65 -25.85 22.43
CA ASN A 287 -1.46 -24.52 21.86
C ASN A 287 -1.95 -23.35 22.73
N ASN A 288 -2.22 -23.59 24.02
CA ASN A 288 -2.65 -22.54 24.92
C ASN A 288 -1.51 -21.56 25.22
N VAL A 289 -1.82 -20.26 25.19
CA VAL A 289 -0.87 -19.17 25.28
C VAL A 289 -0.88 -18.62 26.70
N SER A 290 0.27 -18.57 27.37
CA SER A 290 0.43 -17.88 28.66
C SER A 290 1.45 -16.77 28.59
N ILE A 291 1.19 -15.69 29.32
CA ILE A 291 1.96 -14.45 29.26
C ILE A 291 2.53 -14.18 30.65
N ASN A 292 3.84 -13.90 30.74
CA ASN A 292 4.56 -13.64 31.99
C ASN A 292 4.42 -14.73 33.07
N ASN A 293 4.15 -15.97 32.67
CA ASN A 293 3.81 -17.00 33.64
C ASN A 293 5.08 -17.72 34.13
N ARG A 294 5.43 -17.50 35.41
CA ARG A 294 6.43 -18.31 36.13
C ARG A 294 5.96 -19.75 36.38
N GLN A 295 4.72 -20.07 36.03
CA GLN A 295 4.15 -21.41 36.17
C GLN A 295 4.92 -22.41 35.29
N GLN A 296 5.23 -23.56 35.89
CA GLN A 296 5.94 -24.65 35.21
C GLN A 296 5.00 -25.46 34.30
N SER A 297 3.68 -25.41 34.55
CA SER A 297 2.64 -26.17 33.86
C SER A 297 1.65 -25.28 33.11
N CYS A 298 1.16 -25.77 31.97
CA CYS A 298 0.16 -25.11 31.15
C CYS A 298 -1.22 -25.17 31.81
N PRO A 299 -1.94 -24.05 31.97
CA PRO A 299 -3.26 -24.02 32.61
C PRO A 299 -4.36 -24.72 31.79
N GLY A 300 -4.14 -24.95 30.49
CA GLY A 300 -5.14 -25.60 29.62
C GLY A 300 -5.12 -27.12 29.68
N CYS A 301 -3.97 -27.72 30.02
CA CYS A 301 -3.79 -29.18 29.98
C CYS A 301 -3.02 -29.73 31.21
N ASN A 302 -2.64 -28.87 32.15
CA ASN A 302 -1.86 -29.18 33.35
C ASN A 302 -0.53 -29.94 33.10
N VAL A 303 -0.03 -29.99 31.87
CA VAL A 303 1.30 -30.56 31.59
C VAL A 303 2.40 -29.50 31.67
N PRO A 304 3.64 -29.87 32.02
CA PRO A 304 4.78 -28.96 31.93
C PRO A 304 4.91 -28.36 30.53
N TYR A 305 5.42 -27.12 30.43
CA TYR A 305 5.68 -26.47 29.13
C TYR A 305 6.76 -27.16 28.28
N GLN A 306 7.35 -28.27 28.76
CA GLN A 306 8.36 -29.06 28.05
C GLN A 306 7.73 -29.92 26.94
N GLN A 307 8.53 -30.20 25.89
CA GLN A 307 8.14 -31.02 24.75
C GLN A 307 7.62 -32.41 25.17
N PRO A 308 6.68 -33.02 24.42
CA PRO A 308 6.66 -34.48 24.35
C PRO A 308 8.05 -34.93 23.87
N GLN A 309 8.74 -35.73 24.70
CA GLN A 309 9.91 -36.46 24.21
C GLN A 309 9.45 -37.30 23.00
N GLN A 310 10.30 -37.30 21.96
CA GLN A 310 10.10 -38.00 20.68
C GLN A 310 9.55 -39.42 20.85
#